data_AF-A0A1Y1RTR0-F1
#
_entry.id   AF-A0A1Y1RTR0-F1
#
_cell.length_a   1.000
_cell.length_b   1.000
_cell.length_c   1.000
_cell.angle_alpha   90.00
_cell.angle_beta   90.00
_cell.angle_gamma   90.00
#
_symmetry.space_group_name_H-M   'P 1'
#
loop_
_entity.id
_entity.type
_entity.pdbx_description
1 polymer ?
#
loop_
_entity_poly.entity_id
_entity_poly.type
_entity_poly.pdbx_seq_one_letter_code
_entity_poly.pdbx_strand_id
1 'polypeptide(L)'
;MKPKIRRNQLFLPLIVNSLLIALTAGFIWIMHSEAENQIRAVTLRENRFLTSEWQLLKTLKAQTDRQLREKEEEIIALRKQYEELKSSGQSGEELKELEKLLKSAEAEREEIISRRMEDMSAPASAPILDSETVPDAREQAPPSQNSTLIRQIKSLEQENLQLELDQRQLRNNLAAALRQIREKEQLAANSRALRMEDLSTRALLRALIASPRVRSEYPGLLDSADRFFSNYGLQERLSGRREAYTEMERILEQIVED
;
A
#
# COMPACT_ATOMS: atom_id res chain seq x y z
N MET A 1 31.22 -59.50 40.57
CA MET A 1 30.36 -58.41 41.08
C MET A 1 30.05 -57.45 39.94
N LYS A 2 28.79 -57.35 39.49
CA LYS A 2 28.40 -56.40 38.44
C LYS A 2 28.00 -55.07 39.11
N PRO A 3 28.60 -53.93 38.75
CA PRO A 3 28.21 -52.65 39.32
C PRO A 3 26.79 -52.29 38.89
N LYS A 4 25.89 -52.10 39.86
CA LYS A 4 24.56 -51.52 39.63
C LYS A 4 24.74 -50.04 39.31
N ILE A 5 24.84 -49.72 38.02
CA ILE A 5 24.79 -48.35 37.54
C ILE A 5 23.40 -47.80 37.86
N ARG A 6 23.32 -46.80 38.74
CA ARG A 6 22.06 -46.17 39.15
C ARG A 6 21.53 -45.34 37.99
N ARG A 7 20.49 -45.86 37.33
CA ARG A 7 19.78 -45.26 36.18
C ARG A 7 19.42 -43.78 36.35
N ASN A 8 19.35 -43.27 37.58
CA ASN A 8 18.94 -41.89 37.88
C ASN A 8 20.04 -40.83 37.69
N GLN A 9 21.32 -41.20 37.55
CA GLN A 9 22.40 -40.20 37.39
C GLN A 9 22.44 -39.55 35.99
N LEU A 10 21.85 -40.18 34.97
CA LEU A 10 21.86 -39.64 33.61
C LEU A 10 20.73 -38.62 33.34
N PHE A 11 19.66 -38.63 34.13
CA PHE A 11 18.50 -37.76 33.87
C PHE A 11 18.69 -36.33 34.37
N LEU A 12 19.41 -36.14 35.49
CA LEU A 12 19.61 -34.83 36.11
C LEU A 12 20.37 -33.83 35.21
N PRO A 13 21.51 -34.17 34.57
CA PRO A 13 22.20 -33.23 33.67
C PRO A 13 21.36 -32.89 32.43
N LEU A 14 20.51 -33.80 31.97
CA LEU A 14 19.66 -33.62 30.81
C LEU A 14 18.55 -32.58 31.09
N ILE A 15 17.96 -32.64 32.30
CA ILE A 15 16.99 -31.64 32.75
C ILE A 15 17.64 -30.27 32.88
N VAL A 16 18.81 -30.17 33.53
CA VAL A 16 19.51 -28.89 33.71
C VAL A 16 19.87 -28.25 32.37
N ASN A 17 20.37 -29.03 31.40
CA ASN A 17 20.69 -28.51 30.06
C ASN A 17 19.43 -28.04 29.32
N SER A 18 18.32 -28.78 29.43
CA SER A 18 17.06 -28.36 28.80
C SER A 18 16.52 -27.05 29.38
N LEU A 19 16.65 -26.84 30.69
CA LEU A 19 16.27 -25.60 31.36
C LEU A 19 17.14 -24.42 30.90
N LEU A 20 18.46 -24.64 30.79
CA LEU A 20 19.40 -23.62 30.34
C LEU A 20 19.09 -23.17 28.90
N ILE A 21 18.81 -24.13 28.01
CA ILE A 21 18.43 -23.85 26.62
C ILE A 21 17.10 -23.08 26.55
N ALA A 22 16.12 -23.44 27.39
CA ALA A 22 14.85 -22.73 27.44
C ALA A 22 15.00 -21.28 27.92
N LEU A 23 15.85 -21.04 28.93
CA LEU A 23 16.12 -19.69 29.45
C LEU A 23 16.86 -18.83 28.42
N THR A 24 17.87 -19.35 27.74
CA THR A 24 18.60 -18.59 26.72
C THR A 24 17.70 -18.28 25.52
N ALA A 25 16.86 -19.23 25.08
CA ALA A 25 15.86 -18.99 24.04
C ALA A 25 14.86 -17.90 24.46
N GLY A 26 14.36 -17.94 25.70
CA GLY A 26 13.47 -16.91 26.24
C GLY A 26 14.12 -15.53 26.28
N PHE A 27 15.38 -15.44 26.70
CA PHE A 27 16.11 -14.16 26.75
C PHE A 27 16.35 -13.58 25.35
N ILE A 28 16.74 -14.43 24.39
CA ILE A 28 16.90 -14.02 22.98
C ILE A 28 15.57 -13.51 22.43
N TRP A 29 14.46 -14.18 22.73
CA TRP A 29 13.13 -13.76 22.29
C TRP A 29 12.72 -12.40 22.86
N ILE A 30 12.97 -12.15 24.14
CA ILE A 30 12.69 -10.85 24.78
C ILE A 30 13.51 -9.73 24.13
N MET A 31 14.82 -9.93 23.99
CA MET A 31 15.72 -8.95 23.35
C MET A 31 15.31 -8.67 21.90
N HIS A 32 14.91 -9.71 21.16
CA HIS A 32 14.43 -9.57 19.79
C HIS A 32 13.12 -8.77 19.73
N SER A 33 12.18 -9.07 20.63
CA SER A 33 10.90 -8.37 20.70
C SER A 33 11.06 -6.88 21.03
N GLU A 34 11.98 -6.53 21.93
CA GLU A 34 12.21 -5.13 22.31
C GLU A 34 12.93 -4.35 21.21
N ALA A 35 13.88 -4.98 20.52
CA ALA A 35 14.53 -4.41 19.34
C ALA A 35 13.53 -4.17 18.20
N GLU A 36 12.63 -5.12 17.92
CA GLU A 36 11.56 -4.92 16.94
C GLU A 36 10.66 -3.73 17.29
N ASN A 37 10.32 -3.57 18.58
CA ASN A 37 9.49 -2.46 19.04
C ASN A 37 10.18 -1.10 18.85
N GLN A 38 11.48 -1.00 19.10
CA GLN A 38 12.25 0.23 18.88
C GLN A 38 12.39 0.56 17.38
N ILE A 39 12.64 -0.44 16.53
CA ILE A 39 12.70 -0.27 15.08
C ILE A 39 11.35 0.21 14.53
N ARG A 40 10.24 -0.37 15.01
CA ARG A 40 8.88 0.08 14.65
C ARG A 40 8.61 1.51 15.12
N ALA A 41 9.09 1.91 16.30
CA ALA A 41 8.87 3.26 16.82
C ALA A 41 9.62 4.35 16.01
N VAL A 42 10.86 4.08 15.60
CA VAL A 42 11.66 5.03 14.79
C VAL A 42 11.10 5.12 13.37
N THR A 43 10.79 3.98 12.74
CA THR A 43 10.22 3.96 11.38
C THR A 43 8.85 4.62 11.30
N LEU A 44 8.01 4.53 12.34
CA LEU A 44 6.73 5.24 12.40
C LEU A 44 6.90 6.76 12.55
N ARG A 45 7.96 7.23 13.23
CA ARG A 45 8.21 8.67 13.43
C ARG A 45 8.71 9.33 12.14
N GLU A 46 9.62 8.68 11.43
CA GLU A 46 10.14 9.14 10.14
C GLU A 46 9.08 9.07 9.03
N ASN A 47 8.27 8.00 8.99
CA ASN A 47 7.12 7.95 8.07
C ASN A 47 6.10 9.05 8.35
N ARG A 48 5.92 9.43 9.61
CA ARG A 48 4.99 10.51 9.98
C ARG A 48 5.50 11.88 9.53
N PHE A 49 6.81 12.11 9.60
CA PHE A 49 7.42 13.35 9.11
C PHE A 49 7.29 13.45 7.58
N LEU A 50 7.69 12.40 6.86
CA LEU A 50 7.59 12.33 5.39
C LEU A 50 6.14 12.46 4.90
N THR A 51 5.18 11.86 5.58
CA THR A 51 3.76 12.01 5.21
C THR A 51 3.22 13.40 5.50
N SER A 52 3.64 14.04 6.59
CA SER A 52 3.22 15.41 6.93
C SER A 52 3.81 16.47 6.00
N GLU A 53 5.10 16.37 5.66
CA GLU A 53 5.74 17.27 4.69
C GLU A 53 5.20 17.08 3.28
N TRP A 54 4.95 15.83 2.89
CA TRP A 54 4.31 15.55 1.60
C TRP A 54 2.88 16.12 1.53
N GLN A 55 2.10 15.99 2.62
CA GLN A 55 0.79 16.63 2.70
C GLN A 55 0.89 18.15 2.66
N LEU A 56 1.88 18.75 3.34
CA LEU A 56 2.13 20.18 3.31
C LEU A 56 2.44 20.66 1.88
N LEU A 57 3.37 20.00 1.19
CA LEU A 57 3.71 20.30 -0.20
C LEU A 57 2.50 20.16 -1.13
N LYS A 58 1.67 19.14 -0.91
CA LYS A 58 0.43 18.95 -1.67
C LYS A 58 -0.57 20.09 -1.44
N THR A 59 -0.74 20.53 -0.19
CA THR A 59 -1.63 21.66 0.13
C THR A 59 -1.12 22.98 -0.41
N LEU A 60 0.18 23.26 -0.29
CA LEU A 60 0.82 24.45 -0.86
C LEU A 60 0.63 24.49 -2.37
N LYS A 61 0.92 23.38 -3.06
CA LYS A 61 0.69 23.28 -4.50
C LYS A 61 -0.76 23.55 -4.89
N ALA A 62 -1.72 22.95 -4.18
CA ALA A 62 -3.14 23.15 -4.46
C ALA A 62 -3.57 24.61 -4.26
N GLN A 63 -3.01 25.29 -3.25
CA GLN A 63 -3.28 26.70 -3.00
C GLN A 63 -2.69 27.60 -4.09
N THR A 64 -1.44 27.38 -4.49
CA THR A 64 -0.80 28.15 -5.59
C THR A 64 -1.53 27.93 -6.92
N ASP A 65 -1.91 26.69 -7.23
CA ASP A 65 -2.63 26.37 -8.46
C ASP A 65 -4.02 27.05 -8.47
N ARG A 66 -4.68 27.19 -7.30
CA ARG A 66 -5.95 27.93 -7.18
C ARG A 66 -5.76 29.43 -7.40
N GLN A 67 -4.75 30.04 -6.77
CA GLN A 67 -4.44 31.47 -6.95
C GLN A 67 -4.11 31.81 -8.40
N LEU A 68 -3.37 30.94 -9.10
CA LEU A 68 -3.07 31.12 -10.52
C LEU A 68 -4.34 31.08 -11.38
N ARG A 69 -5.27 30.15 -11.12
CA ARG A 69 -6.55 30.10 -11.85
C ARG A 69 -7.41 31.33 -11.61
N GLU A 70 -7.55 31.75 -10.36
CA GLU A 70 -8.34 32.94 -10.00
C GLU A 70 -7.78 34.19 -10.72
N LYS A 71 -6.45 34.32 -10.80
CA LYS A 71 -5.80 35.41 -11.54
C LYS A 71 -5.95 35.30 -13.05
N GLU A 72 -5.90 34.09 -13.61
CA GLU A 72 -6.15 33.88 -15.04
C GLU A 72 -7.58 34.22 -15.43
N GLU A 73 -8.57 33.87 -14.59
CA GLU A 73 -9.97 34.26 -14.78
C GLU A 73 -10.16 35.78 -14.73
N GLU A 74 -9.50 36.46 -13.78
CA GLU A 74 -9.50 37.92 -13.69
C GLU A 74 -8.92 38.58 -14.95
N ILE A 75 -7.77 38.09 -15.45
CA ILE A 75 -7.14 38.59 -16.67
C ILE A 75 -8.07 38.40 -17.88
N ILE A 76 -8.72 37.24 -18.00
CA ILE A 76 -9.67 36.96 -19.09
C ILE A 76 -10.86 37.93 -19.02
N ALA A 77 -11.42 38.16 -17.83
CA ALA A 77 -12.54 39.07 -17.64
C ALA A 77 -12.15 40.52 -18.01
N LEU A 78 -10.99 41.01 -17.56
CA LEU A 78 -10.48 42.34 -17.88
C LEU A 78 -10.23 42.50 -19.39
N ARG A 79 -9.65 41.49 -20.04
CA ARG A 79 -9.45 41.48 -21.51
C ARG A 79 -10.76 41.60 -22.27
N LYS A 80 -11.77 40.85 -21.83
CA LYS A 80 -13.10 40.90 -22.44
C LYS A 80 -13.73 42.29 -22.30
N GLN A 81 -13.69 42.89 -21.10
CA GLN A 81 -14.18 44.26 -20.89
C GLN A 81 -13.44 45.27 -21.75
N TYR A 82 -12.11 45.15 -21.84
CA TYR A 82 -11.30 46.01 -22.69
C TYR A 82 -11.71 45.91 -24.18
N GLU A 83 -11.93 44.70 -24.68
CA GLU A 83 -12.40 44.48 -26.06
C GLU A 83 -13.81 45.04 -26.31
N GLU A 84 -14.73 44.85 -25.36
CA GLU A 84 -16.08 45.41 -25.41
C GLU A 84 -16.04 46.94 -25.47
N LEU A 85 -15.30 47.59 -24.56
CA LEU A 85 -15.15 49.05 -24.53
C LEU A 85 -14.48 49.57 -25.80
N LYS A 86 -13.44 48.89 -26.28
CA LYS A 86 -12.74 49.25 -27.52
C LYS A 86 -13.65 49.16 -28.73
N SER A 87 -14.53 48.16 -28.81
CA SER A 87 -15.49 48.01 -29.90
C SER A 87 -16.64 49.03 -29.84
N SER A 88 -17.01 49.47 -28.64
CA SER A 88 -18.05 50.49 -28.43
C SER A 88 -17.60 51.94 -28.68
N GLY A 89 -16.31 52.17 -28.93
CA GLY A 89 -15.76 53.50 -29.20
C GLY A 89 -15.75 54.44 -27.98
N GLN A 90 -15.73 53.88 -26.76
CA GLN A 90 -15.72 54.65 -25.52
C GLN A 90 -14.39 55.40 -25.28
N SER A 91 -14.45 56.29 -24.29
CA SER A 91 -13.40 57.24 -23.90
C SER A 91 -12.03 56.56 -23.74
N GLY A 92 -11.00 57.17 -24.32
CA GLY A 92 -9.62 56.69 -24.20
C GLY A 92 -9.04 56.72 -22.78
N GLU A 93 -9.71 57.36 -21.82
CA GLU A 93 -9.29 57.33 -20.41
C GLU A 93 -9.64 55.99 -19.74
N GLU A 94 -10.86 55.49 -19.92
CA GLU A 94 -11.30 54.21 -19.35
C GLU A 94 -10.50 53.03 -19.91
N LEU A 95 -10.16 53.08 -21.21
CA LEU A 95 -9.28 52.08 -21.84
C LEU A 95 -7.87 52.09 -21.23
N LYS A 96 -7.33 53.27 -20.88
CA LYS A 96 -6.01 53.37 -20.22
C LYS A 96 -6.05 52.82 -18.79
N GLU A 97 -7.14 53.04 -18.06
CA GLU A 97 -7.32 52.48 -16.72
C GLU A 97 -7.39 50.96 -16.77
N LEU A 98 -8.17 50.37 -17.69
CA LEU A 98 -8.21 48.93 -17.88
C LEU A 98 -6.88 48.33 -18.33
N GLU A 99 -6.15 49.01 -19.23
CA GLU A 99 -4.82 48.56 -19.64
C GLU A 99 -3.85 48.53 -18.44
N LYS A 100 -3.95 49.51 -17.54
CA LYS A 100 -3.16 49.55 -16.31
C LYS A 100 -3.52 48.41 -15.37
N LEU A 101 -4.82 48.12 -15.19
CA LEU A 101 -5.31 47.00 -14.38
C LEU A 101 -4.88 45.65 -14.94
N LEU A 102 -4.92 45.49 -16.26
CA LEU A 102 -4.50 44.27 -16.95
C LEU A 102 -3.00 44.04 -16.73
N LYS A 103 -2.17 45.08 -16.89
CA LYS A 103 -0.72 45.00 -16.62
C LYS A 103 -0.41 44.67 -15.16
N SER A 104 -1.16 45.21 -14.19
CA SER A 104 -0.96 44.84 -12.79
C SER A 104 -1.34 43.39 -12.52
N ALA A 105 -2.46 42.91 -13.06
CA ALA A 105 -2.87 41.52 -12.88
C ALA A 105 -1.88 40.53 -13.52
N GLU A 106 -1.31 40.87 -14.69
CA GLU A 106 -0.25 40.08 -15.33
C GLU A 106 1.04 40.06 -14.48
N ALA A 107 1.44 41.21 -13.92
CA ALA A 107 2.60 41.29 -13.03
C ALA A 107 2.42 40.47 -11.75
N GLU A 108 1.23 40.50 -11.14
CA GLU A 108 0.90 39.67 -9.97
C GLU A 108 0.96 38.17 -10.30
N ARG A 109 0.47 37.76 -11.48
CA ARG A 109 0.59 36.37 -11.95
C ARG A 109 2.05 35.96 -12.10
N GLU A 110 2.88 36.81 -12.71
CA GLU A 110 4.32 36.54 -12.84
C GLU A 110 5.00 36.43 -11.48
N GLU A 111 4.65 37.28 -10.52
CA GLU A 111 5.18 37.21 -9.16
C GLU A 111 4.85 35.87 -8.48
N ILE A 112 3.61 35.36 -8.62
CA ILE A 112 3.22 34.04 -8.09
C ILE A 112 4.07 32.93 -8.71
N ILE A 113 4.34 33.01 -10.02
CA ILE A 113 5.17 32.04 -10.74
C ILE A 113 6.63 32.12 -10.28
N SER A 114 7.18 33.33 -10.14
CA SER A 114 8.54 33.56 -9.67
C SER A 114 8.75 33.03 -8.25
N ARG A 115 7.83 33.33 -7.33
CA ARG A 115 7.86 32.78 -5.96
C ARG A 115 7.83 31.26 -5.97
N ARG A 116 6.99 30.64 -6.80
CA ARG A 116 6.96 29.18 -6.95
C ARG A 116 8.29 28.62 -7.47
N MET A 117 8.91 29.28 -8.45
CA MET A 117 10.22 28.86 -8.94
C MET A 117 11.29 29.01 -7.86
N GLU A 118 11.24 30.09 -7.07
CA GLU A 118 12.15 30.31 -5.94
C GLU A 118 11.96 29.23 -4.86
N ASP A 119 10.72 28.93 -4.47
CA ASP A 119 10.39 27.88 -3.48
C ASP A 119 10.79 26.48 -3.96
N MET A 120 10.69 26.20 -5.26
CA MET A 120 11.14 24.92 -5.84
C MET A 120 12.66 24.86 -6.06
N SER A 121 13.31 26.01 -6.23
CA SER A 121 14.75 26.10 -6.48
C SER A 121 15.55 26.26 -5.19
N ALA A 122 14.92 26.64 -4.08
CA ALA A 122 15.53 26.69 -2.77
C ALA A 122 15.93 25.26 -2.36
N PRO A 123 17.24 24.92 -2.35
CA PRO A 123 17.67 23.63 -1.85
C PRO A 123 17.24 23.55 -0.38
N ALA A 124 16.65 22.41 0.01
CA ALA A 124 16.17 22.10 1.36
C ALA A 124 17.29 22.25 2.42
N SER A 125 17.61 23.49 2.74
CA SER A 125 18.57 23.86 3.76
C SER A 125 17.74 23.94 5.03
N ALA A 126 17.64 22.81 5.71
CA ALA A 126 16.95 22.73 6.99
C ALA A 126 17.46 23.85 7.92
N PRO A 127 16.59 24.61 8.58
CA PRO A 127 17.00 25.55 9.61
C PRO A 127 17.52 24.73 10.78
N ILE A 128 18.85 24.65 10.92
CA ILE A 128 19.47 24.21 12.17
C ILE A 128 19.18 25.31 13.19
N LEU A 129 18.11 25.10 13.94
CA LEU A 129 17.86 25.76 15.23
C LEU A 129 19.06 25.44 16.14
N ASP A 130 19.91 26.43 16.40
CA ASP A 130 19.92 27.08 17.72
C ASP A 130 21.05 28.13 17.88
N SER A 131 20.72 29.10 18.75
CA SER A 131 21.61 29.91 19.59
C SER A 131 22.15 31.25 19.05
N GLU A 132 21.55 32.29 19.61
CA GLU A 132 22.07 33.61 19.94
C GLU A 132 23.61 33.79 19.94
N THR A 133 24.03 34.92 19.33
CA THR A 133 25.14 35.85 19.66
C THR A 133 26.55 35.76 18.99
N VAL A 134 26.74 36.61 17.94
CA VAL A 134 27.86 37.57 17.59
C VAL A 134 29.31 37.02 17.35
N PRO A 135 30.23 37.62 16.52
CA PRO A 135 30.21 38.22 15.16
C PRO A 135 31.34 37.68 14.21
N ASP A 136 31.26 38.08 12.92
CA ASP A 136 32.35 38.38 11.95
C ASP A 136 33.62 37.47 11.90
N ALA A 137 33.63 36.49 10.99
CA ALA A 137 34.86 35.88 10.51
C ALA A 137 34.71 35.31 9.08
N ARG A 138 35.58 35.81 8.21
CA ARG A 138 35.80 35.48 6.79
C ARG A 138 35.83 33.98 6.46
N GLU A 139 35.05 33.65 5.42
CA GLU A 139 35.56 33.12 4.15
C GLU A 139 36.48 31.89 4.21
N GLN A 140 35.87 30.70 4.29
CA GLN A 140 36.42 29.45 3.72
C GLN A 140 35.27 28.43 3.54
N ALA A 141 34.73 28.37 2.32
CA ALA A 141 33.68 27.41 1.95
C ALA A 141 34.30 26.01 1.67
N PRO A 142 33.79 24.92 2.29
CA PRO A 142 34.33 23.58 2.09
C PRO A 142 33.75 22.93 0.81
N PRO A 143 34.58 22.41 -0.11
CA PRO A 143 34.13 21.82 -1.38
C PRO A 143 33.59 20.38 -1.31
N SER A 144 33.29 19.80 -0.13
CA SER A 144 33.01 18.35 -0.01
C SER A 144 31.54 17.94 -0.01
N GLN A 145 30.58 18.85 0.21
CA GLN A 145 29.15 18.52 0.38
C GLN A 145 28.44 18.07 -0.91
N ASN A 146 28.91 18.52 -2.07
CA ASN A 146 28.28 18.17 -3.35
C ASN A 146 28.47 16.68 -3.71
N SER A 147 29.55 16.04 -3.24
CA SER A 147 29.84 14.64 -3.56
C SER A 147 28.93 13.64 -2.81
N THR A 148 28.49 14.00 -1.60
CA THR A 148 27.58 13.19 -0.78
C THR A 148 26.14 13.28 -1.29
N LEU A 149 25.69 14.47 -1.68
CA LEU A 149 24.37 14.68 -2.26
C LEU A 149 24.20 13.93 -3.59
N ILE A 150 25.22 13.93 -4.45
CA ILE A 150 25.18 13.18 -5.72
C ILE A 150 25.08 11.67 -5.49
N ARG A 151 25.73 11.12 -4.46
CA ARG A 151 25.58 9.70 -4.11
C ARG A 151 24.18 9.38 -3.58
N GLN A 152 23.59 10.26 -2.77
CA GLN A 152 22.24 10.09 -2.24
C GLN A 152 21.17 10.18 -3.33
N ILE A 153 21.32 11.11 -4.28
CA ILE A 153 20.41 11.21 -5.43
C ILE A 153 20.47 9.91 -6.25
N LYS A 154 21.67 9.39 -6.54
CA LYS A 154 21.80 8.12 -7.27
C LYS A 154 21.22 6.92 -6.53
N SER A 155 21.35 6.86 -5.21
CA SER A 155 20.74 5.77 -4.44
C SER A 155 19.21 5.87 -4.40
N LEU A 156 18.66 7.08 -4.30
CA LEU A 156 17.20 7.30 -4.35
C LEU A 156 16.62 7.02 -5.74
N GLU A 157 17.35 7.34 -6.81
CA GLU A 157 16.96 6.95 -8.17
C GLU A 157 16.93 5.42 -8.33
N GLN A 158 17.93 4.70 -7.77
CA GLN A 158 17.96 3.25 -7.77
C GLN A 158 16.82 2.63 -6.95
N GLU A 159 16.50 3.21 -5.79
CA GLU A 159 15.40 2.76 -4.94
C GLU A 159 14.04 2.96 -5.63
N ASN A 160 13.81 4.12 -6.25
CA ASN A 160 12.59 4.37 -7.02
C ASN A 160 12.45 3.40 -8.20
N LEU A 161 13.54 3.12 -8.92
CA LEU A 161 13.53 2.11 -9.98
C LEU A 161 13.16 0.73 -9.42
N GLN A 162 13.68 0.37 -8.24
CA GLN A 162 13.36 -0.89 -7.58
C GLN A 162 11.88 -0.96 -7.16
N LEU A 163 11.35 0.11 -6.58
CA LEU A 163 9.94 0.21 -6.22
C LEU A 163 9.02 0.10 -7.43
N GLU A 164 9.39 0.69 -8.58
CA GLU A 164 8.63 0.51 -9.82
C GLU A 164 8.64 -0.94 -10.30
N LEU A 165 9.78 -1.62 -10.22
CA LEU A 165 9.89 -3.04 -10.57
C LEU A 165 9.02 -3.90 -9.63
N ASP A 166 9.05 -3.62 -8.33
CA ASP A 166 8.25 -4.32 -7.33
C ASP A 166 6.75 -4.08 -7.57
N GLN A 167 6.34 -2.84 -7.86
CA GLN A 167 4.95 -2.55 -8.22
C GLN A 167 4.52 -3.28 -9.49
N ARG A 168 5.38 -3.37 -10.50
CA ARG A 168 5.11 -4.15 -11.71
C ARG A 168 5.00 -5.64 -11.40
N GLN A 169 5.87 -6.19 -10.57
CA GLN A 169 5.80 -7.58 -10.13
C GLN A 169 4.50 -7.86 -9.36
N LEU A 170 4.11 -6.96 -8.46
CA LEU A 170 2.89 -7.09 -7.66
C LEU A 170 1.65 -7.03 -8.54
N ARG A 171 1.62 -6.13 -9.54
CA ARG A 171 0.55 -6.10 -10.56
C ARG A 171 0.49 -7.38 -11.39
N ASN A 172 1.64 -7.93 -11.79
CA ASN A 172 1.70 -9.18 -12.53
C ASN A 172 1.23 -10.37 -11.68
N ASN A 173 1.63 -10.42 -10.40
CA ASN A 173 1.21 -11.45 -9.45
C ASN A 173 -0.30 -11.36 -9.19
N LEU A 174 -0.85 -10.16 -9.07
CA LEU A 174 -2.28 -9.94 -8.90
C LEU A 174 -3.05 -10.39 -10.15
N ALA A 175 -2.57 -10.02 -11.34
CA ALA A 175 -3.16 -10.48 -12.60
C ALA A 175 -3.11 -12.01 -12.74
N ALA A 176 -2.01 -12.66 -12.34
CA ALA A 176 -1.88 -14.11 -12.34
C ALA A 176 -2.83 -14.77 -11.33
N ALA A 177 -2.96 -14.21 -10.12
CA ALA A 177 -3.88 -14.70 -9.10
C ALA A 177 -5.35 -14.61 -9.57
N LEU A 178 -5.73 -13.49 -10.21
CA LEU A 178 -7.07 -13.34 -10.77
C LEU A 178 -7.33 -14.34 -11.91
N ARG A 179 -6.33 -14.65 -12.75
CA ARG A 179 -6.46 -15.70 -13.76
C ARG A 179 -6.67 -17.08 -13.13
N GLN A 180 -5.93 -17.42 -12.08
CA GLN A 180 -6.12 -18.68 -11.37
C GLN A 180 -7.50 -18.77 -10.69
N ILE A 181 -8.01 -17.66 -10.16
CA ILE A 181 -9.36 -17.60 -9.59
C ILE A 181 -10.40 -17.86 -10.69
N ARG A 182 -10.29 -17.18 -11.83
CA ARG A 182 -11.19 -17.40 -12.98
C ARG A 182 -11.12 -18.81 -13.54
N GLU A 183 -9.93 -19.39 -13.63
CA GLU A 183 -9.75 -20.77 -14.08
C GLU A 183 -10.41 -21.75 -13.10
N LYS A 184 -10.20 -21.56 -11.78
CA LYS A 184 -10.89 -22.33 -10.74
C LYS A 184 -12.40 -22.14 -10.79
N GLU A 185 -12.87 -20.94 -11.12
CA GLU A 185 -14.30 -20.64 -11.30
C GLU A 185 -14.86 -21.33 -12.54
N GLN A 186 -14.15 -21.36 -13.67
CA GLN A 186 -14.58 -22.09 -14.87
C GLN A 186 -14.59 -23.60 -14.63
N LEU A 187 -13.60 -24.13 -13.92
CA LEU A 187 -13.58 -25.54 -13.51
C LEU A 187 -14.74 -25.84 -12.55
N ALA A 188 -15.05 -24.93 -11.63
CA ALA A 188 -16.19 -25.06 -10.72
C ALA A 188 -17.54 -24.93 -11.46
N ALA A 189 -17.68 -24.03 -12.44
CA ALA A 189 -18.89 -23.85 -13.23
C ALA A 189 -19.16 -25.03 -14.16
N ASN A 190 -18.08 -25.67 -14.67
CA ASN A 190 -18.17 -26.93 -15.40
C ASN A 190 -18.46 -28.14 -14.48
N SER A 191 -18.28 -27.98 -13.16
CA SER A 191 -18.72 -28.95 -12.17
C SER A 191 -20.23 -28.77 -11.99
N ARG A 192 -21.03 -29.66 -12.58
CA ARG A 192 -22.50 -29.64 -12.49
C ARG A 192 -22.96 -29.45 -11.04
N ALA A 193 -23.87 -28.49 -10.83
CA ALA A 193 -24.57 -28.32 -9.56
C ALA A 193 -25.26 -29.61 -9.14
N LEU A 194 -25.03 -30.02 -7.88
CA LEU A 194 -25.62 -31.21 -7.27
C LEU A 194 -27.14 -31.15 -7.33
N ARG A 195 -27.74 -32.19 -7.89
CA ARG A 195 -29.17 -32.42 -7.70
C ARG A 195 -29.36 -33.28 -6.46
N MET A 196 -30.56 -33.24 -5.88
CA MET A 196 -30.93 -34.12 -4.75
C MET A 196 -30.70 -35.61 -5.08
N GLU A 197 -30.73 -35.98 -6.35
CA GLU A 197 -30.36 -37.31 -6.86
C GLU A 197 -28.92 -37.74 -6.53
N ASP A 198 -27.99 -36.81 -6.37
CA ASP A 198 -26.59 -37.14 -6.08
C ASP A 198 -26.35 -37.47 -4.59
N LEU A 199 -27.20 -36.94 -3.70
CA LEU A 199 -27.16 -37.28 -2.26
C LEU A 199 -27.60 -38.72 -2.01
N SER A 200 -28.62 -39.21 -2.75
CA SER A 200 -29.02 -40.63 -2.68
C SER A 200 -27.95 -41.53 -3.30
N THR A 201 -27.32 -41.08 -4.38
CA THR A 201 -26.19 -41.78 -5.02
C THR A 201 -24.99 -41.91 -4.07
N ARG A 202 -24.70 -40.87 -3.28
CA ARG A 202 -23.67 -40.91 -2.21
C ARG A 202 -24.00 -41.92 -1.13
N ALA A 203 -25.25 -41.95 -0.66
CA ALA A 203 -25.68 -42.91 0.36
C ALA A 203 -25.58 -44.37 -0.15
N LEU A 204 -25.99 -44.61 -1.39
CA LEU A 204 -25.89 -45.92 -2.05
C LEU A 204 -24.43 -46.34 -2.25
N LEU A 205 -23.56 -45.45 -2.74
CA LEU A 205 -22.13 -45.75 -2.89
C LEU A 205 -21.48 -46.09 -1.55
N ARG A 206 -21.79 -45.35 -0.49
CA ARG A 206 -21.26 -45.64 0.85
C ARG A 206 -21.75 -46.99 1.37
N ALA A 207 -23.01 -47.33 1.15
CA ALA A 207 -23.57 -48.62 1.51
C ALA A 207 -22.90 -49.78 0.75
N LEU A 208 -22.62 -49.59 -0.54
CA LEU A 208 -21.99 -50.59 -1.40
C LEU A 208 -20.50 -50.83 -1.03
N ILE A 209 -19.77 -49.74 -0.78
CA ILE A 209 -18.36 -49.76 -0.35
C ILE A 209 -18.21 -50.31 1.09
N ALA A 210 -19.22 -50.13 1.94
CA ALA A 210 -19.24 -50.67 3.30
C ALA A 210 -19.42 -52.20 3.34
N SER A 211 -19.74 -52.85 2.23
CA SER A 211 -19.89 -54.31 2.20
C SER A 211 -18.56 -55.02 2.54
N PRO A 212 -18.59 -56.13 3.33
CA PRO A 212 -17.36 -56.78 3.80
C PRO A 212 -16.42 -57.23 2.69
N ARG A 213 -16.99 -57.70 1.57
CA ARG A 213 -16.25 -58.23 0.42
C ARG A 213 -15.48 -57.14 -0.33
N VAL A 214 -16.10 -55.97 -0.54
CA VAL A 214 -15.45 -54.83 -1.18
C VAL A 214 -14.37 -54.25 -0.28
N ARG A 215 -14.62 -54.20 1.04
CA ARG A 215 -13.66 -53.68 2.01
C ARG A 215 -12.40 -54.56 2.12
N SER A 216 -12.51 -55.88 1.96
CA SER A 216 -11.35 -56.79 1.93
C SER A 216 -10.53 -56.66 0.65
N GLU A 217 -11.18 -56.43 -0.50
CA GLU A 217 -10.48 -56.27 -1.79
C GLU A 217 -9.86 -54.88 -1.94
N TYR A 218 -10.45 -53.84 -1.32
CA TYR A 218 -10.00 -52.45 -1.44
C TYR A 218 -10.01 -51.71 -0.08
N PRO A 219 -9.02 -51.95 0.81
CA PRO A 219 -9.05 -51.44 2.18
C PRO A 219 -8.93 -49.91 2.32
N GLY A 220 -8.54 -49.17 1.28
CA GLY A 220 -8.46 -47.69 1.28
C GLY A 220 -9.61 -46.97 0.58
N LEU A 221 -10.55 -47.71 -0.03
CA LEU A 221 -11.57 -47.12 -0.89
C LEU A 221 -12.52 -46.22 -0.10
N LEU A 222 -12.94 -46.64 1.09
CA LEU A 222 -13.84 -45.88 1.94
C LEU A 222 -13.21 -44.55 2.38
N ASP A 223 -11.94 -44.55 2.75
CA ASP A 223 -11.21 -43.32 3.13
C ASP A 223 -11.06 -42.37 1.94
N SER A 224 -10.77 -42.91 0.74
CA SER A 224 -10.68 -42.10 -0.47
C SER A 224 -12.03 -41.48 -0.86
N ALA A 225 -13.13 -42.23 -0.70
CA ALA A 225 -14.48 -41.74 -0.93
C ALA A 225 -14.89 -40.67 0.09
N ASP A 226 -14.62 -40.88 1.38
CA ASP A 226 -14.92 -39.91 2.42
C ASP A 226 -14.10 -38.61 2.25
N ARG A 227 -12.83 -38.72 1.82
CA ARG A 227 -12.02 -37.54 1.45
C ARG A 227 -12.58 -36.82 0.23
N PHE A 228 -12.99 -37.56 -0.81
CA PHE A 228 -13.61 -36.97 -2.00
C PHE A 228 -14.87 -36.17 -1.62
N PHE A 229 -15.80 -36.78 -0.86
CA PHE A 229 -17.03 -36.10 -0.45
C PHE A 229 -16.78 -34.93 0.50
N SER A 230 -15.74 -35.00 1.34
CA SER A 230 -15.38 -33.89 2.24
C SER A 230 -14.83 -32.69 1.47
N ASN A 231 -13.89 -32.92 0.55
CA ASN A 231 -13.35 -31.88 -0.32
C ASN A 231 -14.44 -31.27 -1.19
N TYR A 232 -15.34 -32.11 -1.67
CA TYR A 232 -16.46 -31.68 -2.48
C TYR A 232 -17.48 -30.83 -1.70
N GLY A 233 -17.85 -31.23 -0.48
CA GLY A 233 -18.72 -30.43 0.39
C GLY A 233 -18.11 -29.07 0.77
N LEU A 234 -16.78 -29.00 0.91
CA LEU A 234 -16.07 -27.74 1.10
C LEU A 234 -16.20 -26.83 -0.14
N GLN A 235 -16.07 -27.41 -1.33
CA GLN A 235 -16.20 -26.68 -2.60
C GLN A 235 -17.61 -26.11 -2.78
N GLU A 236 -18.65 -26.89 -2.51
CA GLU A 236 -20.05 -26.45 -2.54
C GLU A 236 -20.32 -25.30 -1.58
N ARG A 237 -19.85 -25.41 -0.32
CA ARG A 237 -19.99 -24.33 0.66
C ARG A 237 -19.33 -23.03 0.20
N LEU A 238 -18.16 -23.13 -0.46
CA LEU A 238 -17.49 -21.96 -1.02
C LEU A 238 -18.26 -21.37 -2.20
N SER A 239 -18.87 -22.21 -3.05
CA SER A 239 -19.73 -21.78 -4.16
C SER A 239 -20.95 -21.03 -3.65
N GLY A 240 -21.72 -21.63 -2.73
CA GLY A 240 -22.91 -20.99 -2.17
C GLY A 240 -22.61 -19.68 -1.44
N ARG A 241 -21.45 -19.57 -0.78
CA ARG A 241 -21.03 -18.29 -0.18
C ARG A 241 -20.75 -17.21 -1.24
N ARG A 242 -20.22 -17.58 -2.40
CA ARG A 242 -20.00 -16.63 -3.51
C ARG A 242 -21.32 -16.18 -4.10
N GLU A 243 -22.23 -17.11 -4.37
CA GLU A 243 -23.56 -16.79 -4.88
C GLU A 243 -24.28 -15.81 -3.96
N ALA A 244 -24.24 -16.04 -2.65
CA ALA A 244 -24.80 -15.12 -1.66
C ALA A 244 -24.16 -13.72 -1.71
N TYR A 245 -22.84 -13.62 -1.93
CA TYR A 245 -22.18 -12.32 -2.06
C TYR A 245 -22.55 -11.60 -3.36
N THR A 246 -22.62 -12.31 -4.48
CA THR A 246 -23.04 -11.75 -5.76
C THR A 246 -24.50 -11.29 -5.70
N GLU A 247 -25.36 -12.02 -4.98
CA GLU A 247 -26.74 -11.60 -4.73
C GLU A 247 -26.80 -10.34 -3.85
N MET A 248 -26.01 -10.27 -2.78
CA MET A 248 -25.89 -9.06 -1.96
C MET A 248 -25.39 -7.86 -2.75
N GLU A 249 -24.37 -8.05 -3.60
CA GLU A 249 -23.84 -7.00 -4.47
C GLU A 249 -24.93 -6.44 -5.38
N ARG A 250 -25.70 -7.32 -6.03
CA ARG A 250 -26.83 -6.93 -6.88
C ARG A 250 -27.92 -6.18 -6.10
N ILE A 251 -28.24 -6.60 -4.88
CA ILE A 251 -29.23 -5.90 -4.03
C ILE A 251 -28.73 -4.51 -3.66
N LEU A 252 -27.44 -4.37 -3.34
CA LEU A 252 -26.83 -3.08 -3.03
C LEU A 252 -26.84 -2.14 -4.23
N GLU A 253 -26.54 -2.65 -5.44
CA GLU A 253 -26.66 -1.88 -6.68
C GLU A 253 -28.08 -1.37 -6.89
N GLN A 254 -29.09 -2.22 -6.68
CA GLN A 254 -30.49 -1.82 -6.84
C GLN A 254 -30.91 -0.72 -5.85
N ILE A 255 -30.45 -0.78 -4.60
CA ILE A 255 -30.74 0.25 -3.57
C ILE A 255 -30.09 1.59 -3.92
N VAL A 256 -28.98 1.60 -4.64
CA VAL A 256 -28.28 2.84 -5.05
C VAL A 256 -28.98 3.51 -6.24
N GLU A 257 -29.67 2.74 -7.08
CA GLU A 257 -30.39 3.25 -8.26
C GLU A 257 -31.79 3.81 -7.95
N ASP A 258 -32.43 3.36 -6.86
CA ASP A 258 -33.75 3.82 -6.37
C ASP A 258 -33.65 5.07 -5.44
#